data_AF-A0A4P7RLJ5-F1
#
_entry.id   AF-A0A4P7RLJ5-F1
#
_cell.length_a   1.000
_cell.length_b   1.000
_cell.length_c   1.000
_cell.angle_alpha   90.00
_cell.angle_beta   90.00
_cell.angle_gamma   90.00
#
_symmetry.space_group_name_H-M   'P 1'
#
loop_
_entity.id
_entity.type
_entity.pdbx_description
1 polymer ?
#
loop_
_entity_poly.entity_id
_entity_poly.type
_entity_poly.pdbx_seq_one_letter_code
_entity_poly.pdbx_strand_id
1 'polypeptide(L)'
;MTHWVEVLLKVVDGPTSPVIGIVRAAHVETGSRVIYDAHHGVAPSHVGFGLGEVRLLRDGRKTRIESLAGEPRFLSDGEACWVFDAQHDEPIESDLLNTRVHNPGRELIVSRPVEHWVRPGYSRPTRAIESTLFLGRPCWSIELETGRGSQPEVLTVDIETGAILKQDSAQGTAEYSRCAFPTQALPDSTFTWSGPVRAPLDVQAENTARWVERSQRDMEWFRETVSARRMQANVLVDFTPTEVRRDARHPDSFEAEFEKGSGRLWRRRRSDEDWLLPRNWTRHYPTPIRGWSTRDFDWACATGLGADSLTDETLIELQAMLHPGQPVTGVPPLPRAS
;
A
#
# COMPACT_ATOMS: atom_id res chain seq x y z
N MET A 1 -5.80 -39.14 -4.24
CA MET A 1 -4.94 -37.98 -3.91
C MET A 1 -5.46 -36.83 -4.77
N THR A 2 -5.91 -35.73 -4.16
CA THR A 2 -6.46 -34.58 -4.90
C THR A 2 -5.32 -33.78 -5.51
N HIS A 3 -5.45 -33.42 -6.78
CA HIS A 3 -4.46 -32.60 -7.47
C HIS A 3 -4.80 -31.11 -7.34
N TRP A 4 -3.76 -30.26 -7.27
CA TRP A 4 -3.97 -28.82 -7.19
C TRP A 4 -4.80 -28.24 -8.33
N VAL A 5 -4.64 -28.79 -9.55
CA VAL A 5 -5.44 -28.38 -10.71
C VAL A 5 -6.94 -28.60 -10.49
N GLU A 6 -7.34 -29.66 -9.77
CA GLU A 6 -8.75 -29.94 -9.46
C GLU A 6 -9.32 -28.86 -8.53
N VAL A 7 -8.53 -28.40 -7.57
CA VAL A 7 -8.93 -27.29 -6.68
C VAL A 7 -9.01 -25.98 -7.44
N LEU A 8 -8.02 -25.67 -8.29
CA LEU A 8 -8.01 -24.44 -9.07
C LEU A 8 -9.24 -24.31 -9.98
N LEU A 9 -9.63 -25.40 -10.64
CA LEU A 9 -10.84 -25.44 -11.46
C LEU A 9 -12.12 -25.14 -10.67
N LYS A 10 -12.09 -25.27 -9.34
CA LYS A 10 -13.22 -24.98 -8.46
C LYS A 10 -13.20 -23.58 -7.86
N VAL A 11 -12.03 -22.95 -7.68
CA VAL A 11 -11.92 -21.67 -6.93
C VAL A 11 -11.75 -20.42 -7.78
N VAL A 12 -11.25 -20.53 -9.02
CA VAL A 12 -10.83 -19.37 -9.85
C VAL A 12 -11.97 -18.37 -10.10
N ASP A 13 -13.19 -18.85 -10.31
CA ASP A 13 -14.36 -18.00 -10.57
C ASP A 13 -15.28 -17.85 -9.36
N GLY A 14 -14.83 -18.29 -8.18
CA GLY A 14 -15.64 -18.36 -6.97
C GLY A 14 -16.59 -19.55 -6.94
N PRO A 15 -17.51 -19.59 -5.97
CA PRO A 15 -18.34 -20.77 -5.75
C PRO A 15 -19.33 -20.97 -6.91
N THR A 16 -19.46 -22.23 -7.36
CA THR A 16 -20.38 -22.63 -8.44
C THR A 16 -21.85 -22.65 -8.02
N SER A 17 -22.14 -22.37 -6.76
CA SER A 17 -23.49 -22.25 -6.20
C SER A 17 -23.47 -21.18 -5.11
N PRO A 18 -24.58 -20.47 -4.87
CA PRO A 18 -24.61 -19.41 -3.89
C PRO A 18 -24.22 -19.90 -2.49
N VAL A 19 -23.49 -19.06 -1.77
CA VAL A 19 -23.14 -19.27 -0.35
C VAL A 19 -23.57 -18.04 0.42
N ILE A 20 -24.36 -18.26 1.47
CA ILE A 20 -24.84 -17.19 2.35
C ILE A 20 -24.53 -17.58 3.78
N GLY A 21 -23.92 -16.69 4.55
CA GLY A 21 -23.59 -17.02 5.92
C GLY A 21 -23.15 -15.84 6.76
N ILE A 22 -22.78 -16.15 8.00
CA ILE A 22 -22.10 -15.22 8.88
C ILE A 22 -20.62 -15.57 8.89
N VAL A 23 -19.80 -14.55 8.70
CA VAL A 23 -18.34 -14.65 8.70
C VAL A 23 -17.80 -13.80 9.83
N ARG A 24 -16.75 -14.31 10.48
CA ARG A 24 -16.00 -13.60 11.51
C ARG A 24 -14.53 -13.59 11.17
N ALA A 25 -13.84 -12.52 11.52
CA ALA A 25 -12.39 -12.42 11.44
C ALA A 25 -11.79 -12.22 12.83
N ALA A 26 -10.79 -13.02 13.15
CA ALA A 26 -9.94 -12.87 14.32
C ALA A 26 -8.56 -12.43 13.84
N HIS A 27 -8.18 -11.18 14.14
CA HIS A 27 -6.88 -10.62 13.81
C HIS A 27 -5.86 -10.98 14.89
N VAL A 28 -4.61 -11.26 14.50
CA VAL A 28 -3.51 -11.47 15.47
C VAL A 28 -3.23 -10.21 16.27
N GLU A 29 -3.32 -9.04 15.62
CA GLU A 29 -3.21 -7.74 16.26
C GLU A 29 -4.59 -7.06 16.29
N THR A 30 -5.03 -6.65 17.47
CA THR A 30 -6.35 -6.00 17.67
C THR A 30 -6.27 -4.47 17.72
N GLY A 31 -5.06 -3.91 17.63
CA GLY A 31 -4.82 -2.47 17.62
C GLY A 31 -5.12 -1.80 16.27
N SER A 32 -5.15 -0.47 16.26
CA SER A 32 -5.28 0.30 15.01
C SER A 32 -4.11 -0.01 14.09
N ARG A 33 -4.40 -0.47 12.88
CA ARG A 33 -3.39 -0.76 11.87
C ARG A 33 -3.29 0.41 10.90
N VAL A 34 -2.09 0.97 10.78
CA VAL A 34 -1.79 1.96 9.74
C VAL A 34 -1.38 1.21 8.48
N ILE A 35 -2.15 1.40 7.41
CA ILE A 35 -1.85 0.86 6.09
C ILE A 35 -1.30 2.00 5.24
N TYR A 36 -0.04 1.89 4.84
CA TYR A 36 0.56 2.81 3.89
C TYR A 36 0.31 2.28 2.48
N ASP A 37 -0.48 3.01 1.70
CA ASP A 37 -0.66 2.74 0.28
C ASP A 37 -0.19 3.96 -0.54
N ALA A 38 0.58 3.69 -1.59
CA ALA A 38 1.03 4.70 -2.53
C ALA A 38 0.29 4.46 -3.84
N HIS A 39 -0.51 5.45 -4.25
CA HIS A 39 -1.30 5.39 -5.46
C HIS A 39 -1.09 6.67 -6.28
N HIS A 40 -1.33 6.56 -7.59
CA HIS A 40 -1.37 7.69 -8.50
C HIS A 40 -2.79 7.81 -9.04
N GLY A 41 -3.40 8.99 -8.91
CA GLY A 41 -4.81 9.21 -9.25
C GLY A 41 -5.72 8.81 -8.10
N VAL A 42 -6.72 7.99 -8.38
CA VAL A 42 -7.78 7.59 -7.45
C VAL A 42 -7.24 6.73 -6.30
N ALA A 43 -7.60 7.09 -5.06
CA ALA A 43 -7.27 6.28 -3.90
C ALA A 43 -8.02 4.94 -3.91
N PRO A 44 -7.38 3.83 -3.53
CA PRO A 44 -8.05 2.55 -3.48
C PRO A 44 -9.09 2.50 -2.35
N SER A 45 -10.22 1.86 -2.63
CA SER A 45 -11.22 1.57 -1.60
C SER A 45 -10.81 0.35 -0.80
N HIS A 46 -11.07 0.36 0.50
CA HIS A 46 -10.64 -0.68 1.43
C HIS A 46 -11.82 -1.48 1.95
N VAL A 47 -11.75 -2.79 1.84
CA VAL A 47 -12.81 -3.72 2.26
C VAL A 47 -12.22 -4.79 3.16
N GLY A 48 -12.95 -5.16 4.21
CA GLY A 48 -12.56 -6.21 5.12
C GLY A 48 -13.64 -6.49 6.16
N PHE A 49 -13.42 -7.51 6.97
CA PHE A 49 -14.38 -7.95 7.99
C PHE A 49 -14.43 -7.07 9.25
N GLY A 50 -13.50 -6.12 9.40
CA GLY A 50 -13.38 -5.31 10.62
C GLY A 50 -13.11 -6.18 11.86
N LEU A 51 -13.56 -5.73 13.04
CA LEU A 51 -13.44 -6.45 14.32
C LEU A 51 -14.71 -7.25 14.71
N GLY A 52 -15.66 -7.43 13.79
CA GLY A 52 -16.97 -8.00 14.10
C GLY A 52 -17.42 -9.06 13.12
N GLU A 53 -18.60 -9.64 13.38
CA GLU A 53 -19.26 -10.54 12.45
C GLU A 53 -19.98 -9.74 11.35
N VAL A 54 -19.99 -10.31 10.14
CA VAL A 54 -20.74 -9.77 9.00
C VAL A 54 -21.56 -10.86 8.35
N ARG A 55 -22.62 -10.47 7.63
CA ARG A 55 -23.27 -11.37 6.68
C ARG A 55 -22.52 -11.31 5.36
N LEU A 56 -22.10 -12.47 4.84
CA LEU A 56 -21.43 -12.60 3.55
C LEU A 56 -22.29 -13.45 2.61
N LEU A 57 -22.51 -12.92 1.41
CA LEU A 57 -23.16 -13.61 0.30
C LEU A 57 -22.17 -13.67 -0.86
N ARG A 58 -22.04 -14.84 -1.48
CA ARG A 58 -21.18 -15.11 -2.63
C ARG A 58 -21.95 -15.90 -3.67
N ASP A 59 -21.81 -15.53 -4.94
CA ASP A 59 -22.35 -16.26 -6.08
C ASP A 59 -21.40 -16.07 -7.28
N GLY A 60 -20.56 -17.08 -7.54
CA GLY A 60 -19.40 -16.94 -8.42
C GLY A 60 -18.49 -15.77 -7.99
N ARG A 61 -18.32 -14.80 -8.88
CA ARG A 61 -17.48 -13.61 -8.62
C ARG A 61 -18.21 -12.51 -7.85
N LYS A 62 -19.54 -12.63 -7.69
CA LYS A 62 -20.39 -11.65 -7.03
C LYS A 62 -20.27 -11.76 -5.52
N THR A 63 -20.33 -10.61 -4.85
CA THR A 63 -20.12 -10.51 -3.40
C THR A 63 -21.04 -9.47 -2.79
N ARG A 64 -21.60 -9.79 -1.64
CA ARG A 64 -22.28 -8.81 -0.78
C ARG A 64 -21.86 -9.02 0.66
N ILE A 65 -21.43 -7.94 1.31
CA ILE A 65 -21.16 -7.88 2.74
C ILE A 65 -22.16 -6.94 3.37
N GLU A 66 -22.77 -7.38 4.46
CA GLU A 66 -23.65 -6.57 5.30
C GLU A 66 -23.24 -6.60 6.77
N SER A 67 -23.58 -5.56 7.51
CA SER A 67 -23.66 -5.65 8.96
C SER A 67 -24.71 -6.71 9.36
N LEU A 68 -24.67 -7.19 10.60
CA LEU A 68 -25.70 -8.11 11.10
C LEU A 68 -27.11 -7.48 11.09
N ALA A 69 -27.19 -6.15 11.17
CA ALA A 69 -28.42 -5.37 11.05
C ALA A 69 -28.96 -5.29 9.60
N GLY A 70 -28.20 -5.75 8.60
CA GLY A 70 -28.61 -5.76 7.19
C GLY A 70 -28.17 -4.54 6.39
N GLU A 71 -27.32 -3.67 6.96
CA GLU A 71 -26.78 -2.52 6.24
C GLU A 71 -25.67 -2.97 5.29
N PRO A 72 -25.72 -2.63 4.00
CA PRO A 72 -24.68 -2.99 3.06
C PRO A 72 -23.37 -2.28 3.43
N ARG A 73 -22.26 -3.03 3.35
CA ARG A 73 -20.90 -2.51 3.52
C ARG A 73 -20.09 -2.59 2.24
N PHE A 74 -20.36 -3.62 1.44
CA PHE A 74 -19.70 -3.84 0.17
C PHE A 74 -20.61 -4.65 -0.75
N LEU A 75 -20.68 -4.25 -2.01
CA LEU A 75 -21.32 -4.98 -3.09
C LEU A 75 -20.34 -5.10 -4.26
N SER A 76 -20.37 -6.23 -4.96
CA SER A 76 -19.72 -6.37 -6.25
C SER A 76 -20.49 -7.37 -7.11
N ASP A 77 -20.72 -7.00 -8.36
CA ASP A 77 -21.31 -7.86 -9.39
C ASP A 77 -20.28 -8.71 -10.14
N GLY A 78 -19.00 -8.62 -9.74
CA GLY A 78 -17.87 -9.30 -10.38
C GLY A 78 -17.07 -8.41 -11.31
N GLU A 79 -17.55 -7.19 -11.62
CA GLU A 79 -16.85 -6.18 -12.41
C GLU A 79 -16.77 -4.85 -11.63
N ALA A 80 -17.94 -4.29 -11.29
CA ALA A 80 -18.09 -3.10 -10.49
C ALA A 80 -18.13 -3.43 -8.99
N CYS A 81 -17.82 -2.43 -8.18
CA CYS A 81 -17.80 -2.47 -6.73
C CYS A 81 -18.47 -1.23 -6.17
N TRP A 82 -19.25 -1.41 -5.11
CA TRP A 82 -19.84 -0.33 -4.32
C TRP A 82 -19.41 -0.48 -2.88
N VAL A 83 -18.62 0.48 -2.41
CA VAL A 83 -18.06 0.48 -1.06
C VAL A 83 -18.79 1.52 -0.23
N PHE A 84 -19.43 1.07 0.85
CA PHE A 84 -20.21 1.93 1.72
C PHE A 84 -19.32 2.43 2.85
N ASP A 85 -19.30 3.74 3.05
CA ASP A 85 -18.65 4.36 4.20
C ASP A 85 -19.69 4.67 5.28
N ALA A 86 -19.30 4.74 6.55
CA ALA A 86 -20.23 4.97 7.65
C ALA A 86 -20.69 6.45 7.78
N GLN A 87 -20.17 7.35 6.93
CA GLN A 87 -20.40 8.79 7.00
C GLN A 87 -21.36 9.28 5.91
N HIS A 88 -21.64 8.47 4.90
CA HIS A 88 -22.48 8.82 3.75
C HIS A 88 -23.39 7.65 3.40
N ASP A 89 -24.62 7.97 3.01
CA ASP A 89 -25.60 6.97 2.58
C ASP A 89 -25.31 6.42 1.18
N GLU A 90 -24.56 7.19 0.37
CA GLU A 90 -24.21 6.87 -1.01
C GLU A 90 -22.86 6.13 -1.06
N PRO A 91 -22.78 4.94 -1.70
CA PRO A 91 -21.53 4.23 -1.82
C PRO A 91 -20.59 4.89 -2.83
N ILE A 92 -19.31 4.58 -2.67
CA ILE A 92 -18.27 4.89 -3.65
C ILE A 92 -18.29 3.79 -4.71
N GLU A 93 -18.51 4.18 -5.97
CA GLU A 93 -18.41 3.25 -7.11
C GLU A 93 -16.93 3.11 -7.53
N SER A 94 -16.43 1.87 -7.56
CA SER A 94 -15.05 1.55 -7.92
C SER A 94 -15.03 0.26 -8.75
N ASP A 95 -13.87 -0.10 -9.29
CA ASP A 95 -13.65 -1.43 -9.85
C ASP A 95 -12.97 -2.37 -8.82
N LEU A 96 -12.96 -3.68 -9.12
CA LEU A 96 -12.29 -4.70 -8.30
C LEU A 96 -10.75 -4.53 -8.24
N LEU A 97 -10.12 -3.90 -9.24
CA LEU A 97 -8.66 -3.72 -9.29
C LEU A 97 -8.19 -2.62 -8.33
N ASN A 98 -9.03 -1.59 -8.17
CA ASN A 98 -8.86 -0.47 -7.25
C ASN A 98 -9.43 -0.75 -5.85
N THR A 99 -10.04 -1.91 -5.64
CA THR A 99 -10.51 -2.36 -4.32
C THR A 99 -9.45 -3.23 -3.63
N ARG A 100 -9.03 -2.83 -2.42
CA ARG A 100 -8.07 -3.53 -1.58
C ARG A 100 -8.80 -4.30 -0.50
N VAL A 101 -8.68 -5.63 -0.57
CA VAL A 101 -9.16 -6.52 0.50
C VAL A 101 -7.96 -7.01 1.29
N HIS A 102 -7.96 -6.73 2.59
CA HIS A 102 -6.88 -7.12 3.49
C HIS A 102 -7.17 -8.44 4.20
N ASN A 103 -6.08 -9.16 4.51
CA ASN A 103 -6.15 -10.34 5.37
C ASN A 103 -6.44 -9.96 6.84
N PRO A 104 -7.05 -10.89 7.59
CA PRO A 104 -7.52 -12.20 7.13
C PRO A 104 -8.86 -12.11 6.38
N GLY A 105 -9.09 -13.08 5.49
CA GLY A 105 -10.40 -13.28 4.86
C GLY A 105 -10.58 -12.70 3.46
N ARG A 106 -9.49 -12.26 2.84
CA ARG A 106 -9.48 -11.82 1.46
C ARG A 106 -10.13 -12.84 0.52
N GLU A 107 -9.74 -14.09 0.65
CA GLU A 107 -10.16 -15.16 -0.26
C GLU A 107 -11.63 -15.59 -0.03
N LEU A 108 -12.21 -15.22 1.12
CA LEU A 108 -13.64 -15.38 1.36
C LEU A 108 -14.45 -14.31 0.61
N ILE A 109 -13.92 -13.07 0.54
CA ILE A 109 -14.61 -11.91 -0.02
C ILE A 109 -14.52 -11.87 -1.54
N VAL A 110 -13.33 -12.02 -2.13
CA VAL A 110 -13.13 -11.86 -3.58
C VAL A 110 -12.62 -13.14 -4.22
N SER A 111 -13.21 -13.52 -5.36
CA SER A 111 -12.63 -14.57 -6.21
C SER A 111 -11.43 -13.99 -6.94
N ARG A 112 -10.32 -14.73 -6.95
CA ARG A 112 -9.10 -14.28 -7.62
C ARG A 112 -9.01 -14.94 -9.00
N PRO A 113 -8.71 -14.16 -10.04
CA PRO A 113 -8.63 -14.72 -11.39
C PRO A 113 -7.40 -15.65 -11.50
N VAL A 114 -7.34 -16.45 -12.56
CA VAL A 114 -6.33 -17.50 -12.73
C VAL A 114 -4.89 -16.96 -12.62
N GLU A 115 -4.64 -15.73 -13.06
CA GLU A 115 -3.32 -15.07 -13.01
C GLU A 115 -2.83 -14.85 -11.59
N HIS A 116 -3.72 -14.84 -10.59
CA HIS A 116 -3.33 -14.79 -9.19
C HIS A 116 -2.72 -16.11 -8.73
N TRP A 117 -3.35 -17.22 -9.10
CA TRP A 117 -3.01 -18.56 -8.65
C TRP A 117 -1.74 -19.11 -9.30
N VAL A 118 -1.37 -18.62 -10.48
CA VAL A 118 -0.14 -19.04 -11.18
C VAL A 118 1.13 -18.32 -10.70
N ARG A 119 1.04 -17.40 -9.74
CA ARG A 119 2.19 -16.64 -9.22
C ARG A 119 3.12 -17.54 -8.38
N PRO A 120 4.44 -17.23 -8.31
CA PRO A 120 5.34 -17.86 -7.36
C PRO A 120 4.77 -17.80 -5.93
N GLY A 121 4.75 -18.95 -5.23
CA GLY A 121 4.16 -19.11 -3.89
C GLY A 121 2.73 -19.65 -3.88
N TYR A 122 1.91 -19.29 -4.88
CA TYR A 122 0.51 -19.75 -5.01
C TYR A 122 0.33 -20.84 -6.07
N SER A 123 1.32 -21.04 -6.93
CA SER A 123 1.25 -21.98 -8.05
C SER A 123 1.23 -23.45 -7.64
N ARG A 124 1.64 -23.78 -6.39
CA ARG A 124 1.62 -25.13 -5.83
C ARG A 124 1.42 -25.09 -4.32
N PRO A 125 0.63 -26.03 -3.75
CA PRO A 125 0.58 -26.25 -2.32
C PRO A 125 1.96 -26.59 -1.74
N THR A 126 2.23 -26.13 -0.52
CA THR A 126 3.45 -26.46 0.23
C THR A 126 3.40 -27.89 0.79
N ARG A 127 2.20 -28.45 0.94
CA ARG A 127 1.93 -29.80 1.45
C ARG A 127 0.87 -30.50 0.61
N ALA A 128 0.69 -31.80 0.86
CA ALA A 128 -0.38 -32.55 0.22
C ALA A 128 -1.74 -31.95 0.61
N ILE A 129 -2.68 -31.94 -0.33
CA ILE A 129 -4.05 -31.47 -0.08
C ILE A 129 -4.76 -32.49 0.79
N GLU A 130 -5.26 -32.04 1.94
CA GLU A 130 -5.94 -32.90 2.91
C GLU A 130 -7.46 -32.78 2.76
N SER A 131 -8.16 -33.92 2.90
CA SER A 131 -9.62 -33.92 3.03
C SER A 131 -9.99 -33.69 4.49
N THR A 132 -10.90 -32.75 4.74
CA THR A 132 -11.38 -32.40 6.08
C THR A 132 -12.91 -32.20 6.08
N LEU A 133 -13.48 -31.98 7.26
CA LEU A 133 -14.86 -31.58 7.44
C LEU A 133 -14.90 -30.19 8.07
N PHE A 134 -15.62 -29.25 7.44
CA PHE A 134 -15.85 -27.92 7.98
C PHE A 134 -17.33 -27.58 7.87
N LEU A 135 -17.93 -27.15 8.99
CA LEU A 135 -19.39 -26.94 9.10
C LEU A 135 -20.23 -28.12 8.58
N GLY A 136 -19.75 -29.34 8.82
CA GLY A 136 -20.39 -30.59 8.37
C GLY A 136 -20.27 -30.89 6.88
N ARG A 137 -19.47 -30.12 6.12
CA ARG A 137 -19.28 -30.30 4.68
C ARG A 137 -17.89 -30.85 4.36
N PRO A 138 -17.78 -31.78 3.38
CA PRO A 138 -16.48 -32.23 2.86
C PRO A 138 -15.72 -31.06 2.25
N CYS A 139 -14.52 -30.82 2.76
CA CYS A 139 -13.66 -29.72 2.32
C CYS A 139 -12.26 -30.21 2.00
N TRP A 140 -11.55 -29.46 1.16
CA TRP A 140 -10.10 -29.54 1.05
C TRP A 140 -9.46 -28.53 1.99
N SER A 141 -8.35 -28.91 2.63
CA SER A 141 -7.43 -28.02 3.32
C SER A 141 -6.17 -27.87 2.48
N ILE A 142 -5.83 -26.64 2.08
CA ILE A 142 -4.68 -26.34 1.23
C ILE A 142 -3.78 -25.33 1.93
N GLU A 143 -2.51 -25.69 2.09
CA GLU A 143 -1.46 -24.78 2.58
C GLU A 143 -0.69 -24.18 1.39
N LEU A 144 -0.56 -22.85 1.35
CA LEU A 144 0.05 -22.06 0.29
C LEU A 144 1.15 -21.15 0.85
N GLU A 145 2.24 -20.96 0.10
CA GLU A 145 3.35 -20.11 0.53
C GLU A 145 3.06 -18.64 0.19
N THR A 146 2.99 -17.78 1.21
CA THR A 146 2.70 -16.34 1.01
C THR A 146 3.97 -15.47 0.91
N GLY A 147 4.93 -15.91 0.10
CA GLY A 147 6.21 -15.22 -0.08
C GLY A 147 7.25 -15.53 1.00
N ARG A 148 8.52 -15.21 0.72
CA ARG A 148 9.66 -15.64 1.56
C ARG A 148 9.56 -15.12 2.99
N GLY A 149 9.60 -16.03 3.97
CA GLY A 149 9.69 -15.70 5.40
C GLY A 149 8.35 -15.36 6.06
N SER A 150 7.23 -15.49 5.34
CA SER A 150 5.88 -15.37 5.89
C SER A 150 5.39 -16.71 6.45
N GLN A 151 4.41 -16.69 7.35
CA GLN A 151 3.66 -17.91 7.65
C GLN A 151 2.81 -18.29 6.44
N PRO A 152 2.67 -19.59 6.14
CA PRO A 152 1.83 -20.03 5.04
C PRO A 152 0.37 -19.67 5.29
N GLU A 153 -0.37 -19.51 4.20
CA GLU A 153 -1.82 -19.33 4.23
C GLU A 153 -2.50 -20.69 4.07
N VAL A 154 -3.52 -20.96 4.88
CA VAL A 154 -4.31 -22.19 4.80
C VAL A 154 -5.73 -21.86 4.39
N LEU A 155 -6.18 -22.46 3.29
CA LEU A 155 -7.53 -22.32 2.77
C LEU A 155 -8.33 -23.59 3.01
N THR A 156 -9.54 -23.44 3.54
CA THR A 156 -10.54 -24.52 3.60
C THR A 156 -11.58 -24.29 2.51
N VAL A 157 -11.66 -25.20 1.55
CA VAL A 157 -12.49 -25.08 0.34
C VAL A 157 -13.54 -26.18 0.31
N ASP A 158 -14.81 -25.82 0.17
CA ASP A 158 -15.90 -26.80 -0.05
C ASP A 158 -15.68 -27.55 -1.37
N ILE A 159 -15.63 -28.87 -1.30
CA ILE A 159 -15.36 -29.73 -2.46
C ILE A 159 -16.48 -29.61 -3.51
N GLU A 160 -17.73 -29.49 -3.05
CA GLU A 160 -18.89 -29.48 -3.93
C GLU A 160 -18.94 -28.18 -4.73
N THR A 161 -18.87 -27.05 -4.03
CA THR A 161 -19.15 -25.73 -4.58
C THR A 161 -17.90 -24.93 -4.94
N GLY A 162 -16.72 -25.28 -4.43
CA GLY A 162 -15.51 -24.48 -4.56
C GLY A 162 -15.48 -23.24 -3.66
N ALA A 163 -16.45 -23.10 -2.74
CA ALA A 163 -16.49 -21.98 -1.80
C ALA A 163 -15.33 -22.03 -0.81
N ILE A 164 -14.61 -20.94 -0.65
CA ILE A 164 -13.63 -20.79 0.43
C ILE A 164 -14.40 -20.46 1.72
N LEU A 165 -14.36 -21.37 2.68
CA LEU A 165 -15.12 -21.29 3.93
C LEU A 165 -14.27 -20.81 5.11
N LYS A 166 -12.95 -20.94 5.03
CA LYS A 166 -12.00 -20.47 6.03
C LYS A 166 -10.66 -20.13 5.39
N GLN A 167 -10.03 -19.08 5.91
CA GLN A 167 -8.67 -18.65 5.58
C GLN A 167 -7.92 -18.40 6.89
N ASP A 168 -6.82 -19.13 7.10
CA ASP A 168 -5.83 -18.86 8.14
C ASP A 168 -4.59 -18.23 7.50
N SER A 169 -4.05 -17.17 8.09
CA SER A 169 -2.90 -16.43 7.56
C SER A 169 -2.06 -15.87 8.70
N ALA A 170 -0.88 -15.33 8.38
CA ALA A 170 -0.04 -14.64 9.35
C ALA A 170 -0.75 -13.45 10.04
N GLN A 171 -1.78 -12.87 9.42
CA GLN A 171 -2.54 -11.74 9.95
C GLN A 171 -3.73 -12.15 10.82
N GLY A 172 -4.07 -13.44 10.83
CA GLY A 172 -5.19 -13.99 11.58
C GLY A 172 -6.03 -14.97 10.77
N THR A 173 -7.24 -15.23 11.27
CA THR A 173 -8.18 -16.19 10.70
C THR A 173 -9.47 -15.49 10.31
N ALA A 174 -10.05 -15.85 9.17
CA ALA A 174 -11.43 -15.51 8.82
C ALA A 174 -12.18 -16.77 8.41
N GLU A 175 -13.38 -16.95 8.94
CA GLU A 175 -14.16 -18.17 8.74
C GLU A 175 -15.66 -17.91 8.78
N TYR A 176 -16.42 -18.72 8.04
CA TYR A 176 -17.85 -18.82 8.24
C TYR A 176 -18.13 -19.47 9.60
N SER A 177 -18.93 -18.81 10.44
CA SER A 177 -19.47 -19.41 11.68
C SER A 177 -20.74 -20.21 11.40
N ARG A 178 -21.46 -19.85 10.33
CA ARG A 178 -22.59 -20.57 9.77
C ARG A 178 -22.77 -20.21 8.31
N CYS A 179 -23.14 -21.16 7.47
CA CYS A 179 -23.46 -20.91 6.07
C CYS A 179 -24.58 -21.84 5.57
N ALA A 180 -25.28 -21.38 4.53
CA ALA A 180 -26.26 -22.12 3.76
C ALA A 180 -25.90 -22.01 2.28
N PHE A 181 -26.34 -23.03 1.52
CA PHE A 181 -26.08 -23.14 0.09
C PHE A 181 -27.43 -23.22 -0.63
N PRO A 182 -28.06 -22.08 -0.94
CA PRO A 182 -29.29 -22.06 -1.72
C PRO A 182 -29.12 -22.81 -3.04
N THR A 183 -30.15 -23.55 -3.43
CA THR A 183 -30.17 -24.29 -4.71
C THR A 183 -30.50 -23.41 -5.90
N GLN A 184 -31.09 -22.24 -5.66
CA GLN A 184 -31.41 -21.25 -6.69
C GLN A 184 -30.36 -20.15 -6.70
N ALA A 185 -29.99 -19.70 -7.90
CA ALA A 185 -29.13 -18.54 -8.09
C ALA A 185 -29.75 -17.30 -7.43
N LEU A 186 -28.91 -16.41 -6.91
CA LEU A 186 -29.37 -15.16 -6.34
C LEU A 186 -29.63 -14.14 -7.47
N PRO A 187 -30.67 -13.30 -7.36
CA PRO A 187 -30.93 -12.29 -8.37
C PRO A 187 -29.78 -11.27 -8.39
N ASP A 188 -29.42 -10.78 -9.57
CA ASP A 188 -28.31 -9.84 -9.77
C ASP A 188 -28.45 -8.56 -8.94
N SER A 189 -29.69 -8.12 -8.69
CA SER A 189 -30.03 -7.00 -7.81
C SER A 189 -29.58 -7.17 -6.36
N THR A 190 -29.22 -8.39 -5.95
CA THR A 190 -28.59 -8.64 -4.64
C THR A 190 -27.21 -8.00 -4.57
N PHE A 191 -26.48 -7.99 -5.70
CA PHE A 191 -25.06 -7.68 -5.77
C PHE A 191 -24.75 -6.34 -6.45
N THR A 192 -25.78 -5.65 -6.94
CA THR A 192 -25.65 -4.35 -7.59
C THR A 192 -26.29 -3.24 -6.75
N TRP A 193 -25.80 -2.02 -6.93
CA TRP A 193 -26.44 -0.82 -6.41
C TRP A 193 -27.00 0.00 -7.56
N SER A 194 -28.28 0.38 -7.46
CA SER A 194 -28.97 1.17 -8.48
C SER A 194 -29.29 2.60 -8.04
N GLY A 195 -28.90 2.97 -6.81
CA GLY A 195 -29.09 4.31 -6.28
C GLY A 195 -27.96 5.27 -6.69
N PRO A 196 -27.98 6.51 -6.17
CA PRO A 196 -26.89 7.46 -6.36
C PRO A 196 -25.55 6.92 -5.85
N VAL A 197 -24.47 7.32 -6.50
CA VAL A 197 -23.09 6.92 -6.17
C VAL A 197 -22.20 8.14 -6.09
N ARG A 198 -21.13 8.01 -5.31
CA ARG A 198 -20.07 9.00 -5.23
C ARG A 198 -18.92 8.59 -6.14
N ALA A 199 -18.46 9.51 -6.98
CA ALA A 199 -17.31 9.26 -7.85
C ALA A 199 -16.02 9.28 -6.99
N PRO A 200 -15.09 8.32 -7.19
CA PRO A 200 -13.88 8.25 -6.39
C PRO A 200 -13.00 9.50 -6.39
N LEU A 201 -12.97 10.25 -7.50
CA LEU A 201 -12.22 11.50 -7.62
C LEU A 201 -12.82 12.61 -6.74
N ASP A 202 -14.14 12.66 -6.61
CA ASP A 202 -14.82 13.64 -5.76
C ASP A 202 -14.55 13.33 -4.28
N VAL A 203 -14.59 12.05 -3.90
CA VAL A 203 -14.22 11.59 -2.55
C VAL A 203 -12.77 11.96 -2.22
N GLN A 204 -11.86 11.80 -3.18
CA GLN A 204 -10.46 12.19 -3.01
C GLN A 204 -10.32 13.72 -2.84
N ALA A 205 -10.99 14.51 -3.68
CA ALA A 205 -10.98 15.96 -3.59
C ALA A 205 -11.53 16.45 -2.24
N GLU A 206 -12.64 15.87 -1.77
CA GLU A 206 -13.20 16.14 -0.44
C GLU A 206 -12.20 15.80 0.67
N ASN A 207 -11.58 14.62 0.63
CA ASN A 207 -10.61 14.20 1.64
C ASN A 207 -9.38 15.12 1.67
N THR A 208 -8.88 15.51 0.49
CA THR A 208 -7.81 16.49 0.38
C THR A 208 -8.23 17.85 0.96
N ALA A 209 -9.43 18.34 0.63
CA ALA A 209 -9.95 19.59 1.18
C ALA A 209 -10.07 19.55 2.71
N ARG A 210 -10.65 18.47 3.27
CA ARG A 210 -10.74 18.26 4.72
C ARG A 210 -9.36 18.19 5.38
N TRP A 211 -8.39 17.55 4.75
CA TRP A 211 -7.02 17.49 5.26
C TRP A 211 -6.34 18.85 5.25
N VAL A 212 -6.48 19.62 4.16
CA VAL A 212 -5.95 20.99 4.07
C VAL A 212 -6.58 21.89 5.13
N GLU A 213 -7.90 21.86 5.29
CA GLU A 213 -8.61 22.66 6.29
C GLU A 213 -8.16 22.29 7.71
N ARG A 214 -8.08 20.99 8.02
CA ARG A 214 -7.59 20.53 9.33
C ARG A 214 -6.16 20.97 9.57
N SER A 215 -5.27 20.80 8.59
CA SER A 215 -3.88 21.22 8.68
C SER A 215 -3.75 22.72 8.92
N GLN A 216 -4.54 23.54 8.22
CA GLN A 216 -4.59 24.99 8.45
C GLN A 216 -5.06 25.33 9.86
N ARG A 217 -6.15 24.70 10.32
CA ARG A 217 -6.69 24.90 11.67
C ARG A 217 -5.71 24.50 12.77
N ASP A 218 -5.07 23.34 12.61
CA ASP A 218 -4.07 22.85 13.56
C ASP A 218 -2.84 23.78 13.62
N MET A 219 -2.42 24.29 12.46
CA MET A 219 -1.32 25.26 12.37
C MET A 219 -1.70 26.63 12.95
N GLU A 220 -2.94 27.08 12.79
CA GLU A 220 -3.46 28.31 13.39
C GLU A 220 -3.50 28.18 14.90
N TRP A 221 -4.10 27.10 15.41
CA TRP A 221 -4.09 26.77 16.84
C TRP A 221 -2.66 26.74 17.42
N PHE A 222 -1.71 26.13 16.71
CA PHE A 222 -0.31 26.10 17.14
C PHE A 222 0.28 27.51 17.25
N ARG A 223 0.01 28.38 16.27
CA ARG A 223 0.51 29.76 16.28
C ARG A 223 -0.08 30.57 17.42
N GLU A 224 -1.37 30.41 17.69
CA GLU A 224 -2.07 31.16 18.74
C GLU A 224 -1.74 30.67 20.15
N THR A 225 -1.63 29.35 20.32
CA THR A 225 -1.55 28.72 21.65
C THR A 225 -0.13 28.40 22.07
N VAL A 226 0.74 28.02 21.13
CA VAL A 226 2.10 27.53 21.43
C VAL A 226 3.15 28.59 21.09
N SER A 227 3.24 28.99 19.82
CA SER A 227 4.20 30.02 19.39
C SER A 227 3.82 30.61 18.04
N ALA A 228 3.60 31.92 18.02
CA ALA A 228 3.43 32.69 16.78
C ALA A 228 4.75 32.86 15.99
N ARG A 229 5.91 32.56 16.61
CA ARG A 229 7.23 32.71 15.98
C ARG A 229 7.65 31.42 15.28
N ARG A 230 8.22 31.54 14.08
CA ARG A 230 8.91 30.44 13.39
C ARG A 230 10.00 29.91 14.32
N MET A 231 9.94 28.63 14.63
CA MET A 231 10.95 27.95 15.44
C MET A 231 12.05 27.44 14.52
N GLN A 232 13.28 27.89 14.75
CA GLN A 232 14.47 27.44 14.05
C GLN A 232 15.51 27.08 15.11
N ALA A 233 16.16 25.95 14.91
CA ALA A 233 17.27 25.50 15.75
C ALA A 233 18.35 24.93 14.85
N ASN A 234 19.60 25.23 15.16
CA ASN A 234 20.73 24.63 14.49
C ASN A 234 20.88 23.19 14.99
N VAL A 235 20.87 22.23 14.07
CA VAL A 235 21.08 20.81 14.36
C VAL A 235 22.35 20.34 13.67
N LEU A 236 23.07 19.44 14.33
CA LEU A 236 24.22 18.78 13.72
C LEU A 236 23.73 17.72 12.72
N VAL A 237 24.36 17.68 11.55
CA VAL A 237 24.09 16.69 10.50
C VAL A 237 25.37 15.90 10.26
N ASP A 238 25.32 14.58 10.38
CA ASP A 238 26.43 13.72 9.99
C ASP A 238 26.39 13.48 8.47
N PHE A 239 27.37 14.05 7.76
CA PHE A 239 27.49 13.89 6.31
C PHE A 239 28.23 12.60 5.91
N THR A 240 28.58 11.73 6.86
CA THR A 240 29.25 10.46 6.59
C THR A 240 28.34 9.56 5.74
N PRO A 241 28.77 9.16 4.53
CA PRO A 241 27.97 8.27 3.69
C PRO A 241 27.66 6.94 4.37
N THR A 242 26.39 6.57 4.42
CA THR A 242 25.91 5.26 4.87
C THR A 242 25.70 4.30 3.70
N GLU A 243 25.40 4.82 2.52
CA GLU A 243 25.31 4.05 1.26
C GLU A 243 26.00 4.85 0.15
N VAL A 244 26.80 4.18 -0.69
CA VAL A 244 27.49 4.81 -1.83
C VAL A 244 27.24 4.00 -3.09
N ARG A 245 26.74 4.66 -4.13
CA ARG A 245 26.54 4.14 -5.48
C ARG A 245 27.52 4.80 -6.42
N ARG A 246 28.45 4.03 -6.97
CA ARG A 246 29.41 4.51 -7.97
C ARG A 246 28.84 4.36 -9.37
N ASP A 247 29.13 5.31 -10.23
CA ASP A 247 28.83 5.19 -11.65
C ASP A 247 29.84 4.24 -12.30
N ALA A 248 29.36 3.13 -12.89
CA ALA A 248 30.20 2.14 -13.55
C ALA A 248 30.90 2.69 -14.80
N ARG A 249 30.33 3.71 -15.46
CA ARG A 249 30.91 4.37 -16.64
C ARG A 249 31.83 5.51 -16.27
N HIS A 250 31.64 6.08 -15.08
CA HIS A 250 32.46 7.17 -14.54
C HIS A 250 32.91 6.83 -13.12
N PRO A 251 33.95 5.98 -12.95
CA PRO A 251 34.30 5.41 -11.65
C PRO A 251 34.69 6.45 -10.59
N ASP A 252 35.05 7.66 -10.99
CA ASP A 252 35.34 8.78 -10.10
C ASP A 252 34.08 9.55 -9.65
N SER A 253 32.91 9.19 -10.16
CA SER A 253 31.62 9.77 -9.83
C SER A 253 30.84 8.86 -8.88
N PHE A 254 30.09 9.47 -7.96
CA PHE A 254 29.24 8.73 -7.05
C PHE A 254 28.01 9.54 -6.63
N GLU A 255 27.01 8.80 -6.18
CA GLU A 255 25.90 9.25 -5.36
C GLU A 255 26.01 8.57 -4.01
N ALA A 256 25.88 9.33 -2.93
CA ALA A 256 25.94 8.83 -1.57
C ALA A 256 24.74 9.32 -0.77
N GLU A 257 24.18 8.43 0.05
CA GLU A 257 23.18 8.78 1.06
C GLU A 257 23.86 8.86 2.43
N PHE A 258 23.42 9.80 3.26
CA PHE A 258 23.80 9.88 4.68
C PHE A 258 22.57 9.96 5.57
N GLU A 259 22.73 9.66 6.86
CA GLU A 259 21.66 9.71 7.86
C GLU A 259 20.40 8.93 7.44
N LYS A 260 20.60 7.71 6.90
CA LYS A 260 19.52 6.81 6.42
C LYS A 260 18.59 7.49 5.40
N GLY A 261 19.15 8.26 4.48
CA GLY A 261 18.41 8.94 3.42
C GLY A 261 17.88 10.33 3.79
N SER A 262 18.29 10.88 4.94
CA SER A 262 17.98 12.28 5.30
C SER A 262 18.76 13.28 4.45
N GLY A 263 19.75 12.83 3.70
CA GLY A 263 20.62 13.66 2.90
C GLY A 263 21.32 12.91 1.78
N ARG A 264 21.76 13.64 0.75
CA ARG A 264 22.55 13.10 -0.35
C ARG A 264 23.75 13.96 -0.70
N LEU A 265 24.82 13.30 -1.11
CA LEU A 265 26.07 13.89 -1.61
C LEU A 265 26.38 13.28 -2.97
N TRP A 266 26.68 14.12 -3.94
CA TRP A 266 27.08 13.71 -5.28
C TRP A 266 28.45 14.27 -5.64
N ARG A 267 29.18 13.50 -6.43
CA ARG A 267 30.41 13.95 -7.09
C ARG A 267 30.43 13.46 -8.53
N ARG A 268 30.91 14.31 -9.44
CA ARG A 268 31.31 13.90 -10.79
C ARG A 268 32.59 14.61 -11.20
N ARG A 269 33.25 14.12 -12.26
CA ARG A 269 34.34 14.90 -12.89
C ARG A 269 33.80 16.23 -13.39
N ARG A 270 34.56 17.30 -13.18
CA ARG A 270 34.16 18.66 -13.58
C ARG A 270 33.80 18.69 -15.07
N SER A 271 32.62 19.22 -15.37
CA SER A 271 32.10 19.33 -16.72
C SER A 271 31.20 20.56 -16.86
N ASP A 272 31.20 21.15 -18.06
CA ASP A 272 30.29 22.24 -18.43
C ASP A 272 28.90 21.72 -18.87
N GLU A 273 28.72 20.39 -18.94
CA GLU A 273 27.43 19.77 -19.23
C GLU A 273 26.46 19.86 -18.04
N ASP A 274 25.17 20.07 -18.32
CA ASP A 274 24.12 20.12 -17.30
C ASP A 274 24.15 18.90 -16.37
N TRP A 275 24.11 19.16 -15.05
CA TRP A 275 24.09 18.08 -14.07
C TRP A 275 22.66 17.70 -13.69
N LEU A 276 22.16 16.63 -14.29
CA LEU A 276 20.83 16.08 -13.99
C LEU A 276 20.82 15.38 -12.62
N LEU A 277 20.56 16.14 -11.56
CA LEU A 277 20.37 15.62 -10.21
C LEU A 277 18.88 15.34 -9.92
N PRO A 278 18.57 14.28 -9.16
CA PRO A 278 17.19 14.00 -8.78
C PRO A 278 16.64 15.16 -7.94
N ARG A 279 15.45 15.67 -8.29
CA ARG A 279 14.80 16.82 -7.61
C ARG A 279 13.68 16.43 -6.67
N ASN A 280 13.21 15.20 -6.79
CA ASN A 280 12.01 14.66 -6.15
C ASN A 280 12.34 13.55 -5.14
N TRP A 281 13.56 13.52 -4.60
CA TRP A 281 13.97 12.45 -3.68
C TRP A 281 13.70 12.78 -2.21
N THR A 282 13.52 14.07 -1.84
CA THR A 282 13.06 14.45 -0.49
C THR A 282 11.56 14.78 -0.47
N ARG A 283 10.98 14.78 0.73
CA ARG A 283 9.60 15.23 0.98
C ARG A 283 9.39 16.73 0.71
N HIS A 284 10.46 17.51 0.59
CA HIS A 284 10.42 18.95 0.32
C HIS A 284 10.74 19.18 -1.16
N TYR A 285 9.71 19.51 -1.95
CA TYR A 285 9.86 19.89 -3.34
C TYR A 285 9.66 21.41 -3.53
N PRO A 286 10.51 22.11 -4.30
CA PRO A 286 11.76 21.60 -4.88
C PRO A 286 12.84 21.36 -3.81
N THR A 287 13.60 20.27 -3.93
CA THR A 287 14.69 19.98 -2.99
C THR A 287 15.82 21.01 -3.19
N PRO A 288 16.24 21.75 -2.14
CA PRO A 288 17.32 22.71 -2.22
C PRO A 288 18.66 21.97 -2.38
N ILE A 289 19.24 22.05 -3.58
CA ILE A 289 20.56 21.47 -3.89
C ILE A 289 21.59 22.59 -3.90
N ARG A 290 22.69 22.38 -3.17
CA ARG A 290 23.85 23.27 -3.16
C ARG A 290 25.01 22.58 -3.85
N GLY A 291 25.56 23.20 -4.89
CA GLY A 291 26.69 22.65 -5.65
C GLY A 291 27.91 23.57 -5.61
N TRP A 292 29.08 22.97 -5.78
CA TRP A 292 30.36 23.66 -5.86
C TRP A 292 31.33 22.85 -6.72
N SER A 293 32.31 23.52 -7.32
CA SER A 293 33.32 22.86 -8.16
C SER A 293 34.71 23.10 -7.62
N THR A 294 35.52 22.05 -7.53
CA THR A 294 36.98 22.15 -7.36
C THR A 294 37.65 22.17 -8.73
N ARG A 295 38.98 22.02 -8.78
CA ARG A 295 39.72 21.95 -10.03
C ARG A 295 39.21 20.82 -10.93
N ASP A 296 39.01 19.64 -10.36
CA ASP A 296 38.80 18.40 -11.13
C ASP A 296 37.39 17.82 -10.98
N PHE A 297 36.63 18.27 -9.98
CA PHE A 297 35.33 17.68 -9.64
C PHE A 297 34.24 18.72 -9.43
N ASP A 298 33.03 18.35 -9.84
CA ASP A 298 31.79 18.99 -9.41
C ASP A 298 31.20 18.20 -8.24
N TRP A 299 30.70 18.92 -7.26
CA TRP A 299 30.07 18.40 -6.06
C TRP A 299 28.68 18.99 -5.90
N ALA A 300 27.78 18.21 -5.33
CA ALA A 300 26.46 18.69 -4.94
C ALA A 300 26.03 18.01 -3.64
N CYS A 301 25.26 18.73 -2.84
CA CYS A 301 24.69 18.22 -1.60
C CYS A 301 23.26 18.74 -1.42
N ALA A 302 22.41 17.91 -0.82
CA ALA A 302 21.08 18.31 -0.39
C ALA A 302 20.70 17.58 0.90
N THR A 303 19.87 18.24 1.73
CA THR A 303 19.35 17.69 2.98
C THR A 303 17.83 17.77 3.00
N GLY A 304 17.19 16.86 3.76
CA GLY A 304 15.76 16.85 3.99
C GLY A 304 15.27 17.84 5.06
N LEU A 305 16.10 18.81 5.48
CA LEU A 305 15.80 19.72 6.59
C LEU A 305 15.27 21.10 6.14
N GLY A 306 15.06 21.32 4.84
CA GLY A 306 14.49 22.54 4.26
C GLY A 306 15.52 23.41 3.51
N ALA A 307 15.08 24.54 2.94
CA ALA A 307 15.92 25.43 2.13
C ALA A 307 17.06 26.11 2.91
N ASP A 308 16.85 26.33 4.21
CA ASP A 308 17.75 27.13 5.05
C ASP A 308 18.73 26.25 5.87
N SER A 309 18.73 24.93 5.69
CA SER A 309 19.53 24.01 6.52
C SER A 309 20.97 23.80 6.04
N LEU A 310 21.23 24.01 4.74
CA LEU A 310 22.58 24.03 4.17
C LEU A 310 23.04 25.48 4.03
N THR A 311 23.46 26.08 5.16
CA THR A 311 24.00 27.45 5.17
C THR A 311 25.38 27.50 4.51
N ASP A 312 25.87 28.71 4.25
CA ASP A 312 27.20 28.91 3.68
C ASP A 312 28.30 28.42 4.64
N GLU A 313 28.12 28.59 5.95
CA GLU A 313 29.04 28.08 6.96
C GLU A 313 29.10 26.55 6.94
N THR A 314 27.94 25.88 6.91
CA THR A 314 27.87 24.41 6.82
C THR A 314 28.54 23.91 5.54
N LEU A 315 28.35 24.60 4.41
CA LEU A 315 29.01 24.24 3.16
C LEU A 315 30.52 24.42 3.22
N ILE A 316 31.02 25.48 3.86
CA ILE A 316 32.46 25.70 4.03
C ILE A 316 33.09 24.59 4.87
N GLU A 317 32.44 24.20 5.98
CA GLU A 317 32.89 23.09 6.81
C GLU A 317 32.89 21.76 6.04
N LEU A 318 31.80 21.47 5.31
CA LEU A 318 31.68 20.27 4.50
C LEU A 318 32.75 20.22 3.38
N GLN A 319 32.99 21.33 2.70
CA GLN A 319 34.04 21.47 1.69
C GLN A 319 35.43 21.19 2.26
N ALA A 320 35.74 21.75 3.43
CA ALA A 320 37.01 21.53 4.11
C ALA A 320 37.22 20.05 4.49
N MET A 321 36.15 19.34 4.86
CA MET A 321 36.19 17.90 5.17
C MET A 321 36.33 17.03 3.92
N LEU A 322 35.61 17.33 2.84
CA LEU A 322 35.56 16.48 1.64
C LEU A 322 36.79 16.61 0.74
N HIS A 323 37.41 17.80 0.68
CA HIS A 323 38.57 18.05 -0.15
C HIS A 323 39.54 19.06 0.52
N PRO A 324 40.21 18.64 1.60
CA PRO A 324 41.08 19.51 2.39
C PRO A 324 42.18 20.13 1.52
N GLY A 325 42.33 21.45 1.60
CA GLY A 325 43.34 22.21 0.86
C GLY A 325 43.04 22.44 -0.62
N GLN A 326 41.90 21.99 -1.15
CA GLN A 326 41.47 22.30 -2.52
C GLN A 326 40.48 23.49 -2.53
N PRO A 327 40.77 24.59 -3.24
CA PRO A 327 39.87 25.72 -3.31
C PRO A 327 38.62 25.39 -4.15
N VAL A 328 37.49 25.97 -3.73
CA VAL A 328 36.30 26.05 -4.57
C VAL A 328 36.54 27.11 -5.65
N THR A 329 36.25 26.75 -6.90
CA THR A 329 36.57 27.55 -8.09
C THR A 329 35.32 27.92 -8.90
N GLY A 330 34.13 27.53 -8.44
CA GLY A 330 32.88 27.84 -9.12
C GLY A 330 31.71 27.00 -8.60
N VAL A 331 30.59 27.10 -9.32
CA VAL A 331 29.37 26.33 -9.11
C VAL A 331 29.07 25.58 -10.42
N PRO A 332 28.77 24.27 -10.37
CA PRO A 332 28.45 23.53 -11.57
C PRO A 332 27.13 24.00 -12.19
N PRO A 333 26.88 23.71 -13.48
CA PRO A 333 25.59 23.94 -14.11
C PRO A 333 24.53 23.02 -13.47
N LEU A 334 23.87 23.54 -12.43
CA LEU A 334 22.72 22.92 -11.79
C LEU A 334 21.45 23.35 -12.53
N PRO A 335 20.47 22.45 -12.69
CA PRO A 335 19.24 22.82 -13.36
C PRO A 335 18.55 23.90 -12.51
N ARG A 336 17.96 24.92 -13.14
CA ARG A 336 17.30 26.04 -12.45
C ARG A 336 16.00 25.60 -11.77
N ALA A 337 15.75 26.05 -10.54
CA ALA A 337 14.44 25.90 -9.92
C ALA A 337 13.41 26.64 -10.78
N SER A 338 12.44 25.90 -11.31
CA SER A 338 11.34 26.41 -12.13
C SER A 338 10.07 26.36 -11.33
#